data_AF-A0A3D9E223-F1
#
_entry.id   AF-A0A3D9E223-F1
#
_cell.length_a   1.000
_cell.length_b   1.000
_cell.length_c   1.000
_cell.angle_alpha   90.00
_cell.angle_beta   90.00
_cell.angle_gamma   90.00
#
_symmetry.space_group_name_H-M   'P 1'
#
loop_
_entity.id
_entity.type
_entity.pdbx_description
1 polymer ?
#
loop_
_entity_poly.entity_id
_entity_poly.type
_entity_poly.pdbx_seq_one_letter_code
_entity_poly.pdbx_strand_id
1 'polypeptide(L)'
;MNTRTRPLVLSLTLAAVLLATTACIPLPSPLGPDGAAGLPTSVPDDAQTPAPGESTSVAPDDVSDVFAEREEYFREQQLPMDGSPLVAVTPAQKEFIAEQRAYVEQQGSTWTSTDENLALALAGDACETAILNRHRVDATTLNTHVATSPLFAQLIPSDLQGAARTQAEKPIASVMVFGATFMCPADGDAWVAAYKEVYGG
;
A
#
# COMPACT_ATOMS: atom_id res chain seq x y z
N MET A 1 -20.46 -33.62 -48.04
CA MET A 1 -19.93 -34.35 -46.86
C MET A 1 -19.50 -33.28 -45.86
N ASN A 2 -20.42 -32.81 -45.02
CA ASN A 2 -20.56 -33.17 -43.59
C ASN A 2 -19.30 -32.74 -42.81
N THR A 3 -19.32 -31.85 -41.81
CA THR A 3 -20.38 -31.66 -40.81
C THR A 3 -20.22 -30.28 -40.13
N ARG A 4 -21.35 -29.58 -39.92
CA ARG A 4 -21.50 -28.43 -39.03
C ARG A 4 -21.26 -28.86 -37.58
N THR A 5 -20.65 -28.02 -36.73
CA THR A 5 -20.94 -27.96 -35.28
C THR A 5 -20.28 -26.74 -34.60
N ARG A 6 -21.05 -25.68 -34.44
CA ARG A 6 -21.15 -24.84 -33.23
C ARG A 6 -22.67 -24.72 -32.96
N PRO A 7 -23.17 -24.62 -31.72
CA PRO A 7 -22.58 -23.89 -30.60
C PRO A 7 -22.68 -24.62 -29.24
N LEU A 8 -21.87 -24.20 -28.26
CA LEU A 8 -22.15 -24.47 -26.85
C LEU A 8 -22.33 -23.12 -26.17
N VAL A 9 -23.60 -22.75 -26.05
CA VAL A 9 -24.07 -21.61 -25.26
C VAL A 9 -23.98 -22.04 -23.80
N LEU A 10 -22.96 -21.55 -23.10
CA LEU A 10 -22.88 -21.67 -21.64
C LEU A 10 -23.56 -20.44 -21.03
N SER A 11 -24.85 -20.59 -20.76
CA SER A 11 -25.63 -19.66 -19.96
C SER A 11 -25.15 -19.73 -18.51
N LEU A 12 -24.31 -18.79 -18.09
CA LEU A 12 -23.99 -18.60 -16.68
C LEU A 12 -25.13 -17.80 -16.03
N THR A 13 -25.98 -18.48 -15.27
CA THR A 13 -26.97 -17.88 -14.39
C THR A 13 -26.28 -17.29 -13.16
N LEU A 14 -26.17 -15.97 -13.09
CA LEU A 14 -25.79 -15.24 -11.88
C LEU A 14 -26.95 -15.31 -10.87
N ALA A 15 -26.84 -16.17 -9.87
CA ALA A 15 -27.73 -16.14 -8.71
C ALA A 15 -27.19 -15.12 -7.70
N ALA A 16 -27.86 -13.98 -7.60
CA ALA A 16 -27.66 -13.02 -6.54
C ALA A 16 -28.14 -13.62 -5.20
N VAL A 17 -27.28 -13.63 -4.19
CA VAL A 17 -27.70 -13.76 -2.79
C VAL A 17 -27.09 -12.59 -2.02
N LEU A 18 -27.92 -11.57 -1.84
CA LEU A 18 -27.79 -10.56 -0.80
C LEU A 18 -28.13 -11.21 0.54
N LEU A 19 -27.15 -11.34 1.43
CA LEU A 19 -27.40 -11.45 2.86
C LEU A 19 -26.44 -10.53 3.60
N ALA A 20 -26.96 -9.35 3.93
CA ALA A 20 -26.42 -8.49 4.96
C ALA A 20 -26.51 -9.20 6.31
N THR A 21 -25.37 -9.33 7.01
CA THR A 21 -25.36 -9.43 8.46
C THR A 21 -24.31 -8.50 9.01
N THR A 22 -24.79 -7.40 9.59
CA THR A 22 -24.05 -6.56 10.53
C THR A 22 -23.75 -7.38 11.78
N ALA A 23 -22.48 -7.70 12.01
CA ALA A 23 -22.01 -8.18 13.30
C ALA A 23 -20.83 -7.31 13.74
N CYS A 24 -21.07 -6.48 14.75
CA CYS A 24 -20.03 -5.78 15.49
C CYS A 24 -19.12 -6.83 16.13
N ILE A 25 -17.84 -6.86 15.73
CA ILE A 25 -16.82 -7.66 16.42
C ILE A 25 -16.27 -6.81 17.57
N PRO A 26 -16.40 -7.24 18.84
CA PRO A 26 -15.68 -6.60 19.93
C PRO A 26 -14.20 -6.97 19.87
N LEU A 27 -13.32 -5.97 19.80
CA LEU A 27 -11.88 -6.14 19.97
C LEU A 27 -11.57 -6.53 21.43
N PRO A 28 -10.71 -7.54 21.68
CA PRO A 28 -10.23 -7.82 23.04
C PRO A 28 -9.17 -6.78 23.46
N SER A 29 -9.50 -5.95 24.44
CA SER A 29 -8.52 -5.13 25.17
C SER A 29 -7.67 -6.01 26.10
N PRO A 30 -6.33 -5.88 26.11
CA PRO A 30 -5.43 -6.74 26.88
C PRO A 30 -5.20 -6.27 28.33
N LEU A 31 -6.22 -5.68 28.98
CA LEU A 31 -6.12 -5.25 30.39
C LEU A 31 -7.22 -5.91 31.20
N GLY A 32 -6.88 -7.05 31.81
CA GLY A 32 -7.74 -7.74 32.78
C GLY A 32 -7.86 -6.93 34.08
N PRO A 33 -8.99 -7.05 34.80
CA PRO A 33 -9.27 -6.31 36.02
C PRO A 33 -8.76 -7.08 37.24
N ASP A 34 -7.45 -7.17 37.44
CA ASP A 34 -6.87 -7.65 38.70
C ASP A 34 -5.53 -6.96 38.94
N GLY A 35 -5.53 -5.97 39.84
CA GLY A 35 -4.30 -5.26 40.20
C GLY A 35 -4.47 -4.02 41.06
N ALA A 36 -5.57 -3.90 41.82
CA ALA A 36 -5.73 -2.86 42.84
C ALA A 36 -5.81 -3.50 44.23
N ALA A 37 -4.67 -3.90 44.80
CA ALA A 37 -4.49 -4.06 46.24
C ALA A 37 -3.00 -4.24 46.58
N GLY A 38 -2.46 -3.31 47.39
CA GLY A 38 -1.24 -3.56 48.16
C GLY A 38 -0.19 -2.45 48.10
N LEU A 39 -0.40 -1.37 48.84
CA LEU A 39 0.73 -0.64 49.44
C LEU A 39 1.29 -1.50 50.58
N PRO A 40 2.63 -1.55 50.72
CA PRO A 40 3.17 -0.94 51.92
C PRO A 40 4.41 -0.08 51.66
N THR A 41 4.48 1.01 52.44
CA THR A 41 5.64 1.86 52.67
C THR A 41 6.79 1.07 53.31
N SER A 42 8.02 1.19 52.79
CA SER A 42 9.30 1.02 53.50
C SER A 42 10.43 1.71 52.72
N VAL A 43 11.34 2.36 53.44
CA VAL A 43 12.37 3.33 52.98
C VAL A 43 13.68 2.62 52.52
N PRO A 44 14.73 3.33 52.05
CA PRO A 44 15.48 3.01 50.84
C PRO A 44 16.67 2.07 51.08
N ASP A 45 17.10 1.33 50.06
CA ASP A 45 18.42 0.69 50.08
C ASP A 45 19.07 0.78 48.71
N ASP A 46 20.28 1.33 48.71
CA ASP A 46 21.15 1.51 47.55
C ASP A 46 21.62 0.14 47.05
N ALA A 47 21.22 -0.23 45.84
CA ALA A 47 21.89 -1.28 45.07
C ALA A 47 21.81 -0.98 43.57
N GLN A 48 22.98 -0.72 42.99
CA GLN A 48 23.23 -0.42 41.58
C GLN A 48 22.52 -1.40 40.63
N THR A 49 21.73 -0.85 39.70
CA THR A 49 21.26 -1.54 38.49
C THR A 49 21.74 -0.72 37.28
N PRO A 50 22.23 -1.34 36.18
CA PRO A 50 22.70 -0.60 35.01
C PRO A 50 21.54 0.16 34.38
N ALA A 51 21.77 1.41 33.99
CA ALA A 51 20.79 2.22 33.27
C ALA A 51 20.30 1.47 32.01
N PRO A 52 18.98 1.37 31.77
CA PRO A 52 18.46 1.02 30.46
C PRO A 52 18.96 2.07 29.47
N GLY A 53 19.67 1.62 28.44
CA GLY A 53 20.20 2.46 27.37
C GLY A 53 19.11 3.30 26.71
N GLU A 54 19.53 4.47 26.27
CA GLU A 54 18.83 5.45 25.43
C GLU A 54 17.52 4.92 24.84
N SER A 55 16.42 5.32 25.46
CA SER A 55 15.25 5.65 24.66
C SER A 55 15.69 6.78 23.73
N THR A 56 15.95 6.47 22.46
CA THR A 56 15.96 7.46 21.39
C THR A 56 14.59 8.13 21.39
N SER A 57 14.44 9.17 22.20
CA SER A 57 13.34 10.10 22.08
C SER A 57 13.51 10.74 20.71
N VAL A 58 12.67 10.34 19.77
CA VAL A 58 12.50 11.06 18.51
C VAL A 58 12.25 12.51 18.89
N ALA A 59 13.14 13.40 18.47
CA ALA A 59 12.97 14.82 18.74
C ALA A 59 11.60 15.26 18.19
N PRO A 60 10.80 16.03 18.94
CA PRO A 60 9.43 16.38 18.56
C PRO A 60 9.32 17.06 17.17
N ASP A 61 10.42 17.65 16.69
CA ASP A 61 10.49 18.30 15.38
C ASP A 61 10.53 17.32 14.19
N ASP A 62 10.94 16.05 14.40
CA ASP A 62 11.16 15.06 13.32
C ASP A 62 9.84 14.45 12.76
N VAL A 63 8.79 14.37 13.57
CA VAL A 63 7.48 13.89 13.08
C VAL A 63 6.71 14.97 12.33
N SER A 64 6.86 16.24 12.75
CA SER A 64 6.21 17.37 12.08
C SER A 64 6.79 17.61 10.68
N ASP A 65 8.07 17.29 10.46
CA ASP A 65 8.76 17.47 9.19
C ASP A 65 8.21 16.51 8.11
N VAL A 66 8.03 15.23 8.46
CA VAL A 66 7.48 14.21 7.56
C VAL A 66 6.08 14.54 7.04
N PHE A 67 5.20 15.04 7.91
CA PHE A 67 3.86 15.47 7.47
C PHE A 67 3.89 16.77 6.67
N ALA A 68 4.81 17.69 6.95
CA ALA A 68 4.96 18.89 6.13
C ALA A 68 5.47 18.54 4.72
N GLU A 69 6.44 17.64 4.62
CA GLU A 69 6.95 17.12 3.35
C GLU A 69 5.87 16.40 2.55
N ARG A 70 5.09 15.52 3.19
CA ARG A 70 3.97 14.84 2.55
C ARG A 70 3.00 15.85 1.95
N GLU A 71 2.61 16.87 2.70
CA GLU A 71 1.62 17.84 2.26
C GLU A 71 2.16 18.67 1.08
N GLU A 72 3.45 18.99 1.11
CA GLU A 72 4.15 19.62 0.01
C GLU A 72 4.20 18.73 -1.23
N TYR A 73 4.52 17.44 -1.07
CA TYR A 73 4.50 16.46 -2.16
C TYR A 73 3.14 16.38 -2.85
N PHE A 74 2.05 16.27 -2.08
CA PHE A 74 0.69 16.24 -2.65
C PHE A 74 0.35 17.54 -3.40
N ARG A 75 0.79 18.69 -2.89
CA ARG A 75 0.63 19.99 -3.55
C ARG A 75 1.40 20.08 -4.86
N GLU A 76 2.67 19.67 -4.87
CA GLU A 76 3.53 19.71 -6.07
C GLU A 76 3.08 18.72 -7.14
N GLN A 77 2.69 17.51 -6.73
CA GLN A 77 2.13 16.50 -7.61
C GLN A 77 0.69 16.79 -8.02
N GLN A 78 0.04 17.78 -7.40
CA GLN A 78 -1.37 18.13 -7.66
C GLN A 78 -2.30 16.91 -7.53
N LEU A 79 -2.09 16.12 -6.47
CA LEU A 79 -2.90 14.95 -6.16
C LEU A 79 -4.08 15.37 -5.28
N PRO A 80 -5.31 15.46 -5.80
CA PRO A 80 -6.47 15.86 -5.01
C PRO A 80 -6.79 14.81 -3.93
N MET A 81 -7.08 15.29 -2.72
CA MET A 81 -7.51 14.45 -1.58
C MET A 81 -9.04 14.44 -1.39
N ASP A 82 -9.79 15.02 -2.34
CA ASP A 82 -11.25 15.16 -2.27
C ASP A 82 -12.02 13.95 -2.86
N GLY A 83 -11.30 12.93 -3.32
CA GLY A 83 -11.85 11.72 -3.94
C GLY A 83 -12.21 11.89 -5.42
N SER A 84 -11.89 13.03 -6.04
CA SER A 84 -11.97 13.17 -7.50
C SER A 84 -10.98 12.22 -8.20
N PRO A 85 -11.33 11.68 -9.38
CA PRO A 85 -10.41 10.83 -10.13
C PRO A 85 -9.11 11.56 -10.49
N LEU A 86 -7.98 10.88 -10.29
CA LEU A 86 -6.66 11.34 -10.65
C LEU A 86 -6.46 11.33 -12.17
N VAL A 87 -5.80 12.38 -12.67
CA VAL A 87 -5.40 12.55 -14.06
C VAL A 87 -3.98 13.11 -14.06
N ALA A 88 -3.16 12.72 -15.04
CA ALA A 88 -1.76 13.13 -15.08
C ALA A 88 -1.62 14.64 -15.37
N VAL A 89 -1.08 15.41 -14.41
CA VAL A 89 -0.93 16.87 -14.55
C VAL A 89 0.53 17.27 -14.73
N THR A 90 1.42 16.76 -13.89
CA THR A 90 2.85 17.10 -13.95
C THR A 90 3.51 16.44 -15.17
N PRO A 91 4.65 16.98 -15.67
CA PRO A 91 5.40 16.33 -16.74
C PRO A 91 5.79 14.88 -16.42
N ALA A 92 6.26 14.62 -15.20
CA ALA A 92 6.65 13.29 -14.75
C ALA A 92 5.46 12.31 -14.73
N GLN A 93 4.29 12.74 -14.24
CA GLN A 93 3.07 11.93 -14.29
C GLN A 93 2.65 11.62 -15.73
N LYS A 94 2.73 12.61 -16.63
CA LYS A 94 2.37 12.42 -18.03
C LYS A 94 3.29 11.42 -18.73
N GLU A 95 4.58 11.45 -18.42
CA GLU A 95 5.56 10.50 -18.94
C GLU A 95 5.28 9.09 -18.41
N PHE A 96 5.12 8.94 -17.10
CA PHE A 96 4.71 7.68 -16.47
C PHE A 96 3.46 7.07 -17.12
N ILE A 97 2.39 7.88 -17.27
CA ILE A 97 1.14 7.41 -17.87
C ILE A 97 1.29 7.11 -19.36
N ALA A 98 2.09 7.89 -20.09
CA ALA A 98 2.37 7.61 -21.50
C ALA A 98 3.08 6.25 -21.66
N GLU A 99 4.06 5.93 -20.81
CA GLU A 99 4.76 4.65 -20.85
C GLU A 99 3.87 3.48 -20.45
N GLN A 100 3.07 3.61 -19.38
CA GLN A 100 2.11 2.58 -18.98
C GLN A 100 1.04 2.32 -20.05
N ARG A 101 0.49 3.40 -20.63
CA ARG A 101 -0.44 3.30 -21.75
C ARG A 101 0.17 2.56 -22.93
N ALA A 102 1.39 2.94 -23.32
CA ALA A 102 2.08 2.28 -24.43
C ALA A 102 2.31 0.79 -24.15
N TYR A 103 2.68 0.41 -22.91
CA TYR A 103 2.86 -0.98 -22.51
C TYR A 103 1.55 -1.80 -22.59
N VAL A 104 0.44 -1.24 -22.13
CA VAL A 104 -0.89 -1.90 -22.19
C VAL A 104 -1.38 -2.03 -23.63
N GLU A 105 -1.25 -0.97 -24.43
CA GLU A 105 -1.70 -0.96 -25.83
C GLU A 105 -0.86 -1.89 -26.71
N GLN A 106 0.44 -2.03 -26.45
CA GLN A 106 1.31 -3.01 -27.12
C GLN A 106 0.86 -4.46 -26.88
N GLN A 107 0.16 -4.74 -25.77
CA GLN A 107 -0.39 -6.06 -25.45
C GLN A 107 -1.78 -6.29 -26.05
N GLY A 108 -2.30 -5.34 -26.83
CA GLY A 108 -3.62 -5.42 -27.45
C GLY A 108 -4.79 -5.08 -26.53
N SER A 109 -4.51 -4.52 -25.36
CA SER A 109 -5.52 -3.99 -24.43
C SER A 109 -5.76 -2.50 -24.65
N THR A 110 -6.93 -2.00 -24.23
CA THR A 110 -7.25 -0.57 -24.32
C THR A 110 -6.94 0.11 -23.00
N TRP A 111 -6.21 1.23 -23.03
CA TRP A 111 -6.01 2.08 -21.85
C TRP A 111 -7.22 2.96 -21.57
N THR A 112 -7.70 2.94 -20.33
CA THR A 112 -8.88 3.69 -19.87
C THR A 112 -8.52 4.76 -18.83
N SER A 113 -9.45 5.66 -18.56
CA SER A 113 -9.29 6.64 -17.46
C SER A 113 -9.23 5.97 -16.08
N THR A 114 -9.83 4.78 -15.93
CA THR A 114 -9.74 4.01 -14.69
C THR A 114 -8.33 3.48 -14.48
N ASP A 115 -7.66 3.02 -15.55
CA ASP A 115 -6.28 2.57 -15.50
C ASP A 115 -5.34 3.72 -15.12
N GLU A 116 -5.54 4.90 -15.71
CA GLU A 116 -4.78 6.11 -15.38
C GLU A 116 -4.96 6.52 -13.91
N ASN A 117 -6.20 6.60 -13.45
CA ASN A 117 -6.50 6.93 -12.06
C ASN A 117 -5.83 5.93 -11.10
N LEU A 118 -5.91 4.63 -11.40
CA LEU A 118 -5.32 3.60 -10.56
C LEU A 118 -3.78 3.65 -10.57
N ALA A 119 -3.16 3.85 -11.73
CA ALA A 119 -1.71 3.95 -11.85
C ALA A 119 -1.16 5.14 -11.04
N LEU A 120 -1.80 6.31 -11.13
CA LEU A 120 -1.45 7.49 -10.33
C LEU A 120 -1.68 7.26 -8.84
N ALA A 121 -2.76 6.59 -8.45
CA ALA A 121 -3.05 6.30 -7.06
C ALA A 121 -2.00 5.37 -6.45
N LEU A 122 -1.62 4.30 -7.16
CA LEU A 122 -0.59 3.37 -6.70
C LEU A 122 0.77 4.06 -6.54
N ALA A 123 1.20 4.83 -7.55
CA ALA A 123 2.47 5.55 -7.49
C ALA A 123 2.47 6.64 -6.39
N GLY A 124 1.36 7.38 -6.25
CA GLY A 124 1.17 8.37 -5.20
C GLY A 124 1.25 7.76 -3.79
N ASP A 125 0.56 6.65 -3.55
CA ASP A 125 0.54 5.90 -2.28
C ASP A 125 1.95 5.38 -1.91
N ALA A 126 2.73 4.92 -2.90
CA ALA A 126 4.12 4.51 -2.68
C ALA A 126 5.04 5.68 -2.30
N CYS A 127 4.92 6.83 -2.97
CA CYS A 127 5.72 8.01 -2.65
C CYS A 127 5.33 8.60 -1.29
N GLU A 128 4.04 8.65 -0.95
CA GLU A 128 3.58 8.99 0.40
C GLU A 128 4.16 8.02 1.43
N THR A 129 4.12 6.73 1.15
CA THR A 129 4.70 5.70 2.04
C THR A 129 6.19 5.91 2.24
N ALA A 130 6.95 6.27 1.19
CA ALA A 130 8.36 6.57 1.32
C ALA A 130 8.60 7.75 2.27
N ILE A 131 7.89 8.86 2.09
CA ILE A 131 7.96 10.05 2.96
C ILE A 131 7.62 9.67 4.41
N LEU A 132 6.51 8.96 4.64
CA LEU A 132 6.08 8.52 5.97
C LEU A 132 7.07 7.56 6.64
N ASN A 133 7.91 6.88 5.86
CA ASN A 133 9.01 6.04 6.33
C ASN A 133 10.37 6.76 6.30
N ARG A 134 10.40 8.10 6.18
CA ARG A 134 11.62 8.92 6.08
C ARG A 134 12.56 8.46 4.97
N HIS A 135 12.00 8.16 3.80
CA HIS A 135 12.72 7.65 2.62
C HIS A 135 13.45 6.32 2.84
N ARG A 136 13.07 5.57 3.88
CA ARG A 136 13.60 4.22 4.14
C ARG A 136 12.71 3.18 3.49
N VAL A 137 13.02 2.91 2.24
CA VAL A 137 12.34 1.88 1.44
C VAL A 137 13.20 0.64 1.35
N ASP A 138 12.69 -0.47 1.88
CA ASP A 138 13.27 -1.80 1.77
C ASP A 138 12.18 -2.86 1.57
N ALA A 139 12.55 -4.14 1.52
CA ALA A 139 11.60 -5.25 1.39
C ALA A 139 10.56 -5.31 2.53
N THR A 140 10.91 -4.87 3.73
CA THR A 140 9.97 -4.81 4.87
C THR A 140 8.96 -3.69 4.65
N THR A 141 9.40 -2.50 4.24
CA THR A 141 8.52 -1.39 3.87
C THR A 141 7.56 -1.79 2.75
N LEU A 142 8.06 -2.45 1.70
CA LEU A 142 7.24 -2.94 0.59
C LEU A 142 6.19 -3.96 1.05
N ASN A 143 6.59 -5.00 1.78
CA ASN A 143 5.65 -6.02 2.26
C ASN A 143 4.59 -5.41 3.19
N THR A 144 4.99 -4.50 4.07
CA THR A 144 4.06 -3.82 4.97
C THR A 144 3.07 -2.97 4.17
N HIS A 145 3.57 -2.16 3.24
CA HIS A 145 2.74 -1.33 2.37
C HIS A 145 1.72 -2.16 1.58
N VAL A 146 2.16 -3.21 0.89
CA VAL A 146 1.28 -4.11 0.12
C VAL A 146 0.23 -4.78 1.01
N ALA A 147 0.61 -5.17 2.24
CA ALA A 147 -0.30 -5.82 3.18
C ALA A 147 -1.35 -4.87 3.77
N THR A 148 -1.02 -3.58 3.94
CA THR A 148 -1.88 -2.60 4.62
C THR A 148 -2.56 -1.60 3.68
N SER A 149 -2.13 -1.48 2.42
CA SER A 149 -2.67 -0.51 1.48
C SER A 149 -4.13 -0.86 1.13
N PRO A 150 -5.06 0.10 1.31
CA PRO A 150 -6.44 -0.07 0.86
C PRO A 150 -6.56 -0.28 -0.65
N LEU A 151 -5.60 0.19 -1.46
CA LEU A 151 -5.59 -0.03 -2.91
C LEU A 151 -5.35 -1.51 -3.23
N PHE A 152 -4.36 -2.13 -2.60
CA PHE A 152 -4.10 -3.57 -2.77
C PHE A 152 -5.27 -4.41 -2.25
N ALA A 153 -5.87 -4.04 -1.11
CA ALA A 153 -7.04 -4.73 -0.58
C ALA A 153 -8.28 -4.68 -1.50
N GLN A 154 -8.41 -3.65 -2.34
CA GLN A 154 -9.48 -3.52 -3.32
C GLN A 154 -9.23 -4.33 -4.60
N LEU A 155 -7.96 -4.46 -5.00
CA LEU A 155 -7.58 -5.11 -6.24
C LEU A 155 -7.36 -6.62 -6.09
N ILE A 156 -7.04 -7.08 -4.88
CA ILE A 156 -6.70 -8.47 -4.61
C ILE A 156 -7.83 -9.14 -3.83
N PRO A 157 -8.42 -10.24 -4.35
CA PRO A 157 -9.41 -11.01 -3.60
C PRO A 157 -8.89 -11.41 -2.21
N SER A 158 -9.70 -11.17 -1.18
CA SER A 158 -9.30 -11.34 0.22
C SER A 158 -9.11 -12.79 0.65
N ASP A 159 -9.60 -13.75 -0.14
CA ASP A 159 -9.46 -15.18 0.07
C ASP A 159 -8.14 -15.77 -0.47
N LEU A 160 -7.39 -15.00 -1.29
CA LEU A 160 -6.08 -15.43 -1.78
C LEU A 160 -5.04 -15.42 -0.65
N GLN A 161 -4.25 -16.49 -0.60
CA GLN A 161 -3.19 -16.70 0.38
C GLN A 161 -1.92 -17.27 -0.27
N GLY A 162 -0.79 -17.16 0.43
CA GLY A 162 0.50 -17.71 0.01
C GLY A 162 0.89 -17.30 -1.41
N ALA A 163 1.39 -18.27 -2.19
CA ALA A 163 1.88 -18.02 -3.55
C ALA A 163 0.82 -17.43 -4.50
N ALA A 164 -0.47 -17.79 -4.34
CA ALA A 164 -1.53 -17.25 -5.18
C ALA A 164 -1.74 -15.75 -4.93
N ARG A 165 -1.63 -15.32 -3.67
CA ARG A 165 -1.67 -13.91 -3.30
C ARG A 165 -0.45 -13.16 -3.86
N THR A 166 0.75 -13.69 -3.64
CA THR A 166 2.00 -13.10 -4.17
C THR A 166 1.95 -12.93 -5.69
N GLN A 167 1.38 -13.88 -6.41
CA GLN A 167 1.21 -13.81 -7.87
C GLN A 167 0.23 -12.71 -8.31
N ALA A 168 -0.78 -12.40 -7.49
CA ALA A 168 -1.71 -11.30 -7.74
C ALA A 168 -1.12 -9.94 -7.35
N GLU A 169 -0.31 -9.87 -6.30
CA GLU A 169 0.38 -8.65 -5.87
C GLU A 169 1.43 -8.18 -6.88
N LYS A 170 2.23 -9.10 -7.43
CA LYS A 170 3.38 -8.79 -8.31
C LYS A 170 3.06 -7.78 -9.42
N PRO A 171 2.03 -7.95 -10.28
CA PRO A 171 1.74 -6.98 -11.33
C PRO A 171 1.28 -5.61 -10.80
N ILE A 172 0.58 -5.57 -9.67
CA ILE A 172 0.11 -4.31 -9.05
C ILE A 172 1.29 -3.55 -8.46
N ALA A 173 2.13 -4.24 -7.68
CA ALA A 173 3.36 -3.70 -7.12
C ALA A 173 4.34 -3.25 -8.22
N SER A 174 4.36 -3.92 -9.38
CA SER A 174 5.16 -3.50 -10.51
C SER A 174 4.74 -2.14 -11.06
N VAL A 175 3.44 -1.86 -11.19
CA VAL A 175 2.94 -0.54 -11.64
C VAL A 175 3.27 0.54 -10.62
N MET A 176 3.04 0.24 -9.35
CA MET A 176 3.37 1.10 -8.21
C MET A 176 4.85 1.52 -8.22
N VAL A 177 5.75 0.54 -8.26
CA VAL A 177 7.21 0.75 -8.24
C VAL A 177 7.66 1.50 -9.48
N PHE A 178 7.14 1.16 -10.66
CA PHE A 178 7.47 1.86 -11.89
C PHE A 178 7.06 3.33 -11.81
N GLY A 179 5.84 3.63 -11.36
CA GLY A 179 5.38 5.01 -11.19
C GLY A 179 6.19 5.80 -10.16
N ALA A 180 6.63 5.16 -9.08
CA ALA A 180 7.51 5.79 -8.08
C ALA A 180 8.82 6.30 -8.69
N THR A 181 9.36 5.63 -9.72
CA THR A 181 10.58 6.11 -10.42
C THR A 181 10.40 7.45 -11.15
N PHE A 182 9.15 7.83 -11.45
CA PHE A 182 8.83 9.13 -12.04
C PHE A 182 8.37 10.14 -10.99
N MET A 183 7.49 9.72 -10.08
CA MET A 183 6.79 10.64 -9.16
C MET A 183 7.60 10.96 -7.90
N CYS A 184 8.47 10.07 -7.45
CA CYS A 184 9.41 10.27 -6.34
C CYS A 184 10.79 9.66 -6.69
N PRO A 185 11.52 10.24 -7.66
CA PRO A 185 12.73 9.62 -8.21
C PRO A 185 13.85 9.40 -7.18
N ALA A 186 13.87 10.15 -6.08
CA ALA A 186 14.81 9.94 -4.98
C ALA A 186 14.65 8.57 -4.31
N ASP A 187 13.44 8.00 -4.31
CA ASP A 187 13.10 6.71 -3.70
C ASP A 187 12.93 5.59 -4.74
N GLY A 188 12.88 5.92 -6.03
CA GLY A 188 12.56 5.00 -7.12
C GLY A 188 13.46 3.76 -7.15
N ASP A 189 14.79 3.95 -7.05
CA ASP A 189 15.75 2.85 -7.05
C ASP A 189 15.58 1.93 -5.83
N ALA A 190 15.24 2.49 -4.67
CA ALA A 190 14.99 1.74 -3.46
C ALA A 190 13.71 0.89 -3.57
N TRP A 191 12.64 1.44 -4.16
CA TRP A 191 11.42 0.69 -4.50
C TRP A 191 11.70 -0.45 -5.48
N VAL A 192 12.51 -0.21 -6.52
CA VAL A 192 12.92 -1.23 -7.49
C VAL A 192 13.73 -2.34 -6.81
N ALA A 193 14.65 -2.00 -5.91
CA ALA A 193 15.43 -2.98 -5.15
C ALA A 193 14.53 -3.84 -4.25
N ALA A 194 13.64 -3.21 -3.47
CA ALA A 194 12.68 -3.89 -2.62
C ALA A 194 11.77 -4.85 -3.42
N TYR A 195 11.27 -4.40 -4.58
CA TYR A 195 10.44 -5.23 -5.46
C TYR A 195 11.19 -6.48 -5.94
N LYS A 196 12.46 -6.33 -6.36
CA LYS A 196 13.29 -7.46 -6.81
C LYS A 196 13.56 -8.44 -5.68
N GLU A 197 13.78 -7.95 -4.46
CA GLU A 197 13.99 -8.80 -3.29
C GLU A 197 12.74 -9.62 -2.95
N VAL A 198 11.56 -8.99 -2.94
CA VAL A 198 10.29 -9.65 -2.58
C VAL A 198 9.77 -10.58 -3.68
N TYR A 199 9.83 -10.16 -4.94
CA TYR A 199 9.16 -10.85 -6.07
C TYR A 199 10.11 -11.52 -7.07
N GLY A 200 11.42 -11.46 -6.84
CA GLY A 200 12.44 -12.20 -7.60
C GLY A 200 12.84 -11.64 -8.97
N GLY A 201 12.40 -10.41 -9.30
CA GLY A 201 12.60 -9.83 -10.64
C GLY A 201 11.74 -10.45 -11.73
#